data_AF-A0A7X3UZD1-F1
#
_entry.id   AF-A0A7X3UZD1-F1
#
_cell.length_a   1.000
_cell.length_b   1.000
_cell.length_c   1.000
_cell.angle_alpha   90.00
_cell.angle_beta   90.00
_cell.angle_gamma   90.00
#
_symmetry.space_group_name_H-M   'P 1'
#
loop_
_entity.id
_entity.type
_entity.pdbx_description
1 polymer ?
#
loop_
_entity_poly.entity_id
_entity_poly.type
_entity_poly.pdbx_seq_one_letter_code
_entity_poly.pdbx_strand_id
1 'polypeptide(L)'
;MKEDWLRRVTSWLCRDVCERSRGMSEVVIIGVDCSIRPGQTGYARAVANREANTCTLECVDTGTDRAVFRKPLGEWITNEDRPVLLALDVPLGWPLCFRVGIGRHTAGFPLSGFDLSVPDDFFLRQTDHDIKGRTAITRNPTNPLSVAADKFARTAAQTLDLLARISERGQESLPLAWNPEEVGRNGSRSMIEVYPAATLALTLEKKLPHSYRDSKGKDRSEIRGQLARGLVSGLPKEAKDPYSVRGPRLKALRTQARGHLDKMKKTDHALDSVICVLAAWHFLQHKAKGPCEGQRSLARQEGWIWAFDPTKPECSDSGTSEVR
;
A
#
# COMPACT_ATOMS: atom_id res chain seq x y z
N MET A 1 13.96 -48.66 -21.36
CA MET A 1 14.79 -47.45 -21.60
C MET A 1 13.99 -46.22 -22.05
N LYS A 2 13.07 -46.32 -23.03
CA LYS A 2 12.27 -45.15 -23.50
C LYS A 2 11.26 -44.62 -22.47
N GLU A 3 10.62 -45.49 -21.68
CA GLU A 3 9.61 -45.08 -20.68
C GLU A 3 10.22 -44.36 -19.48
N ASP A 4 11.45 -44.71 -19.11
CA ASP A 4 12.15 -44.14 -17.96
C ASP A 4 12.68 -42.72 -18.26
N TRP A 5 13.04 -42.46 -19.52
CA TRP A 5 13.40 -41.12 -20.01
C TRP A 5 12.17 -40.21 -20.09
N LEU A 6 11.04 -40.70 -20.61
CA LEU A 6 9.78 -39.94 -20.67
C LEU A 6 9.27 -39.54 -19.28
N ARG A 7 9.35 -40.43 -18.28
CA ARG A 7 8.97 -40.14 -16.89
C ARG A 7 9.91 -39.12 -16.22
N ARG A 8 11.21 -39.19 -16.49
CA ARG A 8 12.18 -38.20 -15.99
C ARG A 8 11.99 -36.82 -16.62
N VAL A 9 11.73 -36.76 -17.92
CA VAL A 9 11.48 -35.50 -18.64
C VAL A 9 10.15 -34.87 -18.22
N THR A 10 9.07 -35.64 -18.06
CA THR A 10 7.80 -35.12 -17.53
C THR A 10 7.89 -34.71 -16.06
N SER A 11 8.59 -35.47 -15.22
CA SER A 11 8.83 -35.07 -13.82
C SER A 11 9.68 -33.81 -13.71
N TRP A 12 10.65 -33.60 -14.61
CA TRP A 12 11.48 -32.40 -14.64
C TRP A 12 10.71 -31.20 -15.18
N LEU A 13 9.95 -31.35 -16.28
CA LEU A 13 9.04 -30.32 -16.81
C LEU A 13 7.94 -29.96 -15.80
N CYS A 14 7.34 -30.91 -15.11
CA CYS A 14 6.35 -30.62 -14.06
C CYS A 14 6.99 -29.91 -12.86
N ARG A 15 8.22 -30.24 -12.46
CA ARG A 15 8.93 -29.50 -11.40
C ARG A 15 9.31 -28.10 -11.84
N ASP A 16 9.85 -27.92 -13.04
CA ASP A 16 10.28 -26.63 -13.55
C ASP A 16 9.07 -25.71 -13.81
N VAL A 17 7.94 -26.26 -14.25
CA VAL A 17 6.66 -25.55 -14.37
C VAL A 17 6.04 -25.26 -12.99
N CYS A 18 6.10 -26.19 -12.02
CA CYS A 18 5.63 -25.95 -10.65
C CYS A 18 6.52 -24.97 -9.87
N GLU A 19 7.83 -24.94 -10.10
CA GLU A 19 8.77 -24.02 -9.47
C GLU A 19 8.65 -22.63 -10.11
N ARG A 20 8.47 -22.55 -11.43
CA ARG A 20 8.13 -21.29 -12.12
C ARG A 20 6.74 -20.76 -11.77
N SER A 21 5.75 -21.63 -11.52
CA SER A 21 4.42 -21.21 -11.07
C SER A 21 4.38 -20.86 -9.56
N ARG A 22 5.17 -21.54 -8.72
CA ARG A 22 5.39 -21.16 -7.30
C ARG A 22 6.08 -19.80 -7.16
N GLY A 23 6.97 -19.44 -8.08
CA GLY A 23 7.60 -18.11 -8.14
C GLY A 23 6.64 -16.95 -8.47
N MET A 24 5.44 -17.25 -9.00
CA MET A 24 4.42 -16.24 -9.35
C MET A 24 3.32 -16.10 -8.29
N SER A 25 3.17 -17.06 -7.38
CA SER A 25 2.13 -17.02 -6.34
C SER A 25 2.54 -16.22 -5.10
N GLU A 26 3.86 -16.10 -4.86
CA GLU A 26 4.41 -15.27 -3.80
C GLU A 26 4.88 -13.91 -4.31
N VAL A 27 4.46 -12.85 -3.62
CA VAL A 27 4.83 -11.46 -3.89
C VAL A 27 5.41 -10.87 -2.62
N VAL A 28 6.56 -10.21 -2.71
CA VAL A 28 7.10 -9.41 -1.62
C VAL A 28 6.43 -8.05 -1.65
N ILE A 29 5.78 -7.70 -0.54
CA ILE A 29 5.19 -6.38 -0.34
C ILE A 29 6.14 -5.54 0.51
N ILE A 30 6.41 -4.33 0.06
CA ILE A 30 7.14 -3.33 0.83
C ILE A 30 6.21 -2.13 1.07
N GLY A 31 5.78 -1.94 2.30
CA GLY A 31 4.98 -0.77 2.69
C GLY A 31 5.88 0.35 3.22
N VAL A 32 5.66 1.58 2.78
CA VAL A 32 6.48 2.75 3.17
C VAL A 32 5.59 3.94 3.53
N ASP A 33 5.65 4.38 4.78
CA ASP A 33 5.14 5.68 5.21
C ASP A 33 6.19 6.74 4.84
N CYS A 34 5.94 7.54 3.81
CA CYS A 34 6.95 8.44 3.26
C CYS A 34 6.96 9.79 3.99
N SER A 35 8.15 10.27 4.34
CA SER A 35 8.31 11.60 4.94
C SER A 35 9.56 12.31 4.42
N ILE A 36 9.50 13.63 4.35
CA ILE A 36 10.67 14.50 4.10
C ILE A 36 11.76 14.23 5.15
N ARG A 37 11.35 13.94 6.38
CA ARG A 37 12.26 13.69 7.50
C ARG A 37 12.55 12.19 7.56
N PRO A 38 13.81 11.76 7.39
CA PRO A 38 14.14 10.34 7.41
C PRO A 38 13.76 9.64 8.71
N GLY A 39 13.90 10.35 9.84
CA GLY A 39 13.46 9.94 11.18
C GLY A 39 11.96 9.65 11.33
N GLN A 40 11.17 10.04 10.33
CA GLN A 40 9.72 9.92 10.26
C GLN A 40 9.27 9.07 9.07
N THR A 41 10.20 8.33 8.45
CA THR A 41 9.85 7.36 7.40
C THR A 41 9.71 5.99 8.04
N GLY A 42 8.52 5.40 7.96
CA GLY A 42 8.29 4.02 8.37
C GLY A 42 8.44 3.09 7.17
N TYR A 43 8.94 1.88 7.38
CA TYR A 43 8.98 0.86 6.35
C TYR A 43 8.70 -0.52 6.91
N ALA A 44 8.04 -1.35 6.12
CA ALA A 44 7.67 -2.70 6.49
C ALA A 44 7.82 -3.63 5.29
N ARG A 45 8.22 -4.88 5.54
CA ARG A 45 8.32 -5.93 4.53
C ARG A 45 7.43 -7.11 4.93
N ALA A 46 6.68 -7.59 3.96
CA ALA A 46 5.86 -8.79 4.10
C ALA A 46 5.98 -9.69 2.86
N VAL A 47 5.70 -10.97 3.04
CA VAL A 47 5.57 -11.94 1.95
C VAL A 47 4.11 -12.34 1.84
N ALA A 48 3.52 -12.06 0.69
CA ALA A 48 2.15 -12.38 0.35
C ALA A 48 2.10 -13.62 -0.52
N ASN A 49 1.41 -14.66 -0.06
CA ASN A 49 1.12 -15.86 -0.84
C ASN A 49 -0.34 -15.79 -1.30
N ARG A 50 -0.54 -15.56 -2.59
CA ARG A 50 -1.86 -15.32 -3.21
C ARG A 50 -2.73 -16.57 -3.16
N GLU A 51 -2.15 -17.75 -3.37
CA GLU A 51 -2.86 -19.04 -3.36
C GLU A 51 -3.29 -19.44 -1.95
N ALA A 52 -2.36 -19.36 -0.99
CA ALA A 52 -2.66 -19.66 0.41
C ALA A 52 -3.50 -18.55 1.08
N ASN A 53 -3.76 -17.45 0.39
CA ASN A 53 -4.47 -16.29 0.90
C ASN A 53 -3.88 -15.76 2.22
N THR A 54 -2.56 -15.73 2.31
CA THR A 54 -1.83 -15.28 3.51
C THR A 54 -0.87 -14.17 3.17
N CYS A 55 -0.67 -13.26 4.11
CA CYS A 55 0.39 -12.27 4.05
C CYS A 55 1.13 -12.27 5.38
N THR A 56 2.45 -12.42 5.34
CA THR A 56 3.28 -12.61 6.52
C THR A 56 4.23 -11.44 6.66
N LEU A 57 4.06 -10.67 7.72
CA LEU A 57 4.92 -9.54 8.09
C LEU A 57 6.25 -10.06 8.65
N GLU A 58 7.33 -9.74 7.94
CA GLU A 58 8.69 -10.18 8.28
C GLU A 58 9.50 -9.09 8.96
N CYS A 59 9.28 -7.82 8.59
CA CYS A 59 10.02 -6.70 9.15
C CYS A 59 9.14 -5.46 9.28
N VAL A 60 9.37 -4.70 10.35
CA VAL A 60 8.86 -3.34 10.55
C VAL A 60 9.98 -2.52 11.16
N ASP A 61 10.23 -1.32 10.64
CA ASP A 61 11.13 -0.36 11.25
C ASP A 61 10.83 1.09 10.84
N THR A 62 11.61 2.01 11.39
CA THR A 62 11.65 3.43 11.01
C THR A 62 13.06 3.83 10.62
N GLY A 63 13.19 4.77 9.69
CA GLY A 63 14.47 5.40 9.40
C GLY A 63 14.94 6.25 10.58
N THR A 64 16.25 6.30 10.81
CA THR A 64 16.90 7.31 11.66
C THR A 64 17.54 8.40 10.79
N ASP A 65 18.10 8.00 9.64
CA ASP A 65 18.61 8.85 8.57
C ASP A 65 18.32 8.22 7.19
N ARG A 66 18.63 8.94 6.10
CA ARG A 66 18.37 8.47 4.72
C ARG A 66 19.18 7.22 4.34
N ALA A 67 20.42 7.11 4.81
CA ALA A 67 21.26 5.97 4.46
C ALA A 67 20.75 4.69 5.13
N VAL A 68 20.28 4.81 6.37
CA VAL A 68 19.81 3.69 7.21
C VAL A 68 18.59 2.99 6.62
N PHE A 69 17.58 3.71 6.09
CA PHE A 69 16.43 3.05 5.47
C PHE A 69 16.61 2.78 3.97
N ARG A 70 17.47 3.54 3.26
CA ARG A 70 17.75 3.31 1.83
C ARG A 70 18.40 1.95 1.59
N LYS A 71 19.30 1.52 2.47
CA LYS A 71 20.00 0.22 2.33
C LYS A 71 19.03 -0.97 2.34
N PRO A 72 18.22 -1.20 3.40
CA PRO A 72 17.29 -2.33 3.41
C PRO A 72 16.25 -2.23 2.30
N LEU A 73 15.75 -1.03 1.99
CA LEU A 73 14.80 -0.84 0.89
C LEU A 73 15.44 -1.21 -0.46
N GLY A 74 16.67 -0.78 -0.71
CA GLY A 74 17.43 -1.15 -1.90
C GLY A 74 17.62 -2.66 -1.98
N GLU A 75 18.10 -3.30 -0.92
CA GLU A 75 18.30 -4.75 -0.86
C GLU A 75 17.00 -5.53 -1.13
N TRP A 76 15.88 -5.13 -0.53
CA TRP A 76 14.58 -5.78 -0.74
C TRP A 76 13.99 -5.58 -2.14
N ILE A 77 14.36 -4.51 -2.83
CA ILE A 77 13.89 -4.24 -4.19
C ILE A 77 14.80 -4.92 -5.22
N THR A 78 16.12 -4.82 -5.06
CA THR A 78 17.08 -5.24 -6.09
C THR A 78 17.46 -6.71 -5.98
N ASN A 79 17.58 -7.25 -4.76
CA ASN A 79 18.13 -8.59 -4.53
C ASN A 79 17.04 -9.66 -4.33
N GLU A 80 15.77 -9.31 -4.54
CA GLU A 80 14.65 -10.21 -4.32
C GLU A 80 14.25 -10.94 -5.60
N ASP A 81 14.36 -12.25 -5.63
CA ASP A 81 14.02 -13.04 -6.82
C ASP A 81 12.50 -13.06 -7.10
N ARG A 82 11.68 -12.90 -6.07
CA ARG A 82 10.23 -12.83 -6.19
C ARG A 82 9.76 -11.48 -6.78
N PRO A 83 8.55 -11.43 -7.36
CA PRO A 83 7.89 -10.17 -7.66
C PRO A 83 7.80 -9.26 -6.42
N VAL A 84 8.13 -7.98 -6.57
CA VAL A 84 8.07 -6.97 -5.51
C VAL A 84 6.98 -5.95 -5.83
N LEU A 85 6.13 -5.65 -4.86
CA LEU A 85 5.14 -4.59 -4.90
C LEU A 85 5.43 -3.57 -3.80
N LEU A 86 5.77 -2.35 -4.19
CA LEU A 86 5.94 -1.23 -3.26
C LEU A 86 4.60 -0.52 -3.06
N ALA A 87 4.18 -0.36 -1.81
CA ALA A 87 3.03 0.45 -1.42
C ALA A 87 3.51 1.70 -0.70
N LEU A 88 3.34 2.86 -1.32
CA LEU A 88 3.92 4.12 -0.86
C LEU A 88 2.83 5.08 -0.37
N ASP A 89 2.93 5.56 0.87
CA ASP A 89 2.13 6.69 1.38
C ASP A 89 2.70 8.01 0.87
N VAL A 90 2.61 8.20 -0.45
CA VAL A 90 3.01 9.45 -1.09
C VAL A 90 2.28 9.55 -2.44
N PRO A 91 1.85 10.76 -2.84
CA PRO A 91 1.45 10.99 -4.22
C PRO A 91 2.68 10.88 -5.14
N LEU A 92 2.53 10.19 -6.27
CA LEU A 92 3.59 10.03 -7.28
C LEU A 92 3.31 10.86 -8.54
N GLY A 93 2.22 11.63 -8.54
CA GLY A 93 1.87 12.60 -9.56
C GLY A 93 1.16 13.82 -8.98
N TRP A 94 0.89 14.79 -9.84
CA TRP A 94 0.25 16.07 -9.49
C TRP A 94 -1.05 16.25 -10.26
N PRO A 95 -2.00 17.06 -9.75
CA PRO A 95 -3.21 17.39 -10.48
C PRO A 95 -2.89 17.95 -11.88
N LEU A 96 -3.65 17.53 -12.88
CA LEU A 96 -3.44 17.95 -14.27
C LEU A 96 -3.59 19.47 -14.41
N CYS A 97 -4.65 20.03 -13.80
CA CYS A 97 -4.89 21.47 -13.77
C CYS A 97 -3.70 22.23 -13.17
N PHE A 98 -3.17 21.75 -12.05
CA PHE A 98 -1.98 22.33 -11.41
C PHE A 98 -0.77 22.32 -12.35
N ARG A 99 -0.44 21.16 -12.95
CA ARG A 99 0.69 21.01 -13.87
C ARG A 99 0.58 21.96 -15.06
N VAL A 100 -0.59 22.04 -15.68
CA VAL A 100 -0.81 22.91 -16.85
C VAL A 100 -0.78 24.39 -16.45
N GLY A 101 -1.42 24.75 -15.33
CA GLY A 101 -1.50 26.13 -14.87
C GLY A 101 -0.15 26.69 -14.44
N ILE A 102 0.57 25.98 -13.56
CA ILE A 102 1.87 26.44 -13.07
C ILE A 102 2.93 26.43 -14.18
N GLY A 103 2.89 25.46 -15.09
CA GLY A 103 3.85 25.38 -16.21
C GLY A 103 3.81 26.58 -17.17
N ARG A 104 2.72 27.35 -17.16
CA ARG A 104 2.53 28.55 -17.99
C ARG A 104 2.51 29.85 -17.19
N HIS A 105 2.56 29.77 -15.87
CA HIS A 105 2.37 30.90 -15.00
C HIS A 105 3.62 31.79 -14.95
N THR A 106 3.41 33.11 -14.93
CA THR A 106 4.44 34.11 -14.68
C THR A 106 4.13 34.83 -13.37
N ALA A 107 5.12 35.03 -12.51
CA ALA A 107 4.93 35.67 -11.21
C ALA A 107 4.23 37.03 -11.35
N GLY A 108 3.15 37.23 -10.58
CA GLY A 108 2.33 38.44 -10.62
C GLY A 108 1.16 38.41 -11.61
N PHE A 109 1.07 37.40 -12.47
CA PHE A 109 -0.06 37.21 -13.40
C PHE A 109 -1.09 36.22 -12.88
N PRO A 110 -2.37 36.32 -13.28
CA PRO A 110 -3.38 35.34 -12.89
C PRO A 110 -3.14 33.97 -13.53
N LEU A 111 -3.64 32.91 -12.88
CA LEU A 111 -3.76 31.57 -13.46
C LEU A 111 -4.97 31.52 -14.41
N SER A 112 -4.86 32.19 -15.55
CA SER A 112 -5.93 32.27 -16.55
C SER A 112 -6.34 30.90 -17.07
N GLY A 113 -7.64 30.67 -17.21
CA GLY A 113 -8.21 29.41 -17.70
C GLY A 113 -8.54 28.39 -16.61
N PHE A 114 -8.38 28.73 -15.33
CA PHE A 114 -8.77 27.91 -14.19
C PHE A 114 -9.73 28.69 -13.30
N ASP A 115 -10.78 28.02 -12.82
CA ASP A 115 -11.68 28.57 -11.82
C ASP A 115 -11.10 28.32 -10.42
N LEU A 116 -10.53 29.38 -9.82
CA LEU A 116 -9.98 29.30 -8.48
C LEU A 116 -11.01 29.63 -7.37
N SER A 117 -12.28 29.81 -7.72
CA SER A 117 -13.36 29.89 -6.72
C SER A 117 -13.62 28.54 -6.04
N VAL A 118 -13.18 27.44 -6.67
CA VAL A 118 -13.15 26.08 -6.11
C VAL A 118 -11.70 25.58 -6.08
N PRO A 119 -10.90 25.93 -5.05
CA PRO A 119 -9.47 25.61 -5.02
C PRO A 119 -9.16 24.12 -5.12
N ASP A 120 -10.04 23.25 -4.58
CA ASP A 120 -9.86 21.80 -4.61
C ASP A 120 -9.67 21.29 -6.05
N ASP A 121 -10.38 21.85 -7.05
CA ASP A 121 -10.28 21.44 -8.46
C ASP A 121 -8.89 21.71 -9.08
N PHE A 122 -8.15 22.67 -8.50
CA PHE A 122 -6.79 22.99 -8.91
C PHE A 122 -5.73 22.23 -8.10
N PHE A 123 -6.01 21.95 -6.82
CA PHE A 123 -5.02 21.50 -5.85
C PHE A 123 -5.13 20.02 -5.44
N LEU A 124 -6.24 19.35 -5.76
CA LEU A 124 -6.50 17.94 -5.53
C LEU A 124 -6.53 17.17 -6.85
N ARG A 125 -6.16 15.89 -6.77
CA ARG A 125 -6.24 14.95 -7.91
C ARG A 125 -7.63 14.32 -7.95
N GLN A 126 -7.96 13.74 -9.09
CA GLN A 126 -9.20 12.97 -9.23
C GLN A 126 -9.33 11.85 -8.18
N THR A 127 -8.20 11.21 -7.83
CA THR A 127 -8.18 10.16 -6.78
C THR A 127 -8.43 10.71 -5.38
N ASP A 128 -8.07 11.96 -5.11
CA ASP A 128 -8.27 12.58 -3.79
C ASP A 128 -9.77 12.86 -3.58
N HIS A 129 -10.47 13.32 -4.63
CA HIS A 129 -11.94 13.44 -4.62
C HIS A 129 -12.63 12.08 -4.43
N ASP A 130 -12.18 11.01 -5.10
CA ASP A 130 -12.74 9.66 -4.93
C ASP A 130 -12.60 9.18 -3.47
N ILE A 131 -11.41 9.33 -2.88
CA ILE A 131 -11.16 8.95 -1.48
C ILE A 131 -12.00 9.78 -0.50
N LYS A 132 -12.09 11.10 -0.71
CA LYS A 132 -12.95 11.98 0.10
C LYS A 132 -14.40 11.51 0.06
N GLY A 133 -14.93 11.23 -1.14
CA GLY A 133 -16.28 10.71 -1.31
C GLY A 133 -16.52 9.35 -0.66
N ARG A 134 -15.60 8.39 -0.85
CA ARG A 134 -15.71 7.03 -0.29
C ARG A 134 -15.61 7.00 1.23
N THR A 135 -14.76 7.84 1.82
CA THR A 135 -14.57 7.86 3.27
C THR A 135 -15.63 8.71 3.98
N ALA A 136 -16.28 9.66 3.30
CA ALA A 136 -17.32 10.53 3.88
C ALA A 136 -18.51 9.77 4.48
N ILE A 137 -18.87 8.61 3.92
CA ILE A 137 -19.97 7.77 4.42
C ILE A 137 -19.55 6.80 5.54
N THR A 138 -18.27 6.80 5.92
CA THR A 138 -17.74 5.91 6.96
C THR A 138 -17.82 6.57 8.33
N ARG A 139 -17.56 5.80 9.39
CA ARG A 139 -17.41 6.34 10.75
C ARG A 139 -16.12 7.12 10.97
N ASN A 140 -15.21 7.11 9.99
CA ASN A 140 -13.87 7.68 10.04
C ASN A 140 -13.59 8.51 8.78
N PRO A 141 -14.34 9.59 8.51
CA PRO A 141 -14.15 10.38 7.30
C PRO A 141 -12.73 10.93 7.22
N THR A 142 -12.15 10.92 6.02
CA THR A 142 -10.82 11.46 5.77
C THR A 142 -10.89 12.55 4.73
N ASN A 143 -10.04 13.57 4.88
CA ASN A 143 -9.87 14.61 3.88
C ASN A 143 -8.42 14.52 3.38
N PRO A 144 -8.17 13.96 2.18
CA PRO A 144 -6.85 14.00 1.56
C PRO A 144 -6.33 15.43 1.52
N LEU A 145 -5.04 15.59 1.79
CA LEU A 145 -4.40 16.90 1.78
C LEU A 145 -3.95 17.23 0.36
N SER A 146 -3.90 18.53 0.04
CA SER A 146 -3.41 18.97 -1.27
C SER A 146 -2.01 18.46 -1.54
N VAL A 147 -1.87 17.74 -2.65
CA VAL A 147 -0.60 17.24 -3.18
C VAL A 147 0.26 18.38 -3.72
N ALA A 148 -0.38 19.40 -4.28
CA ALA A 148 0.25 20.53 -4.92
C ALA A 148 0.80 21.60 -3.95
N ALA A 149 0.47 21.53 -2.65
CA ALA A 149 0.89 22.51 -1.65
C ALA A 149 1.95 21.97 -0.67
N ASP A 150 3.03 22.75 -0.51
CA ASP A 150 4.19 22.61 0.40
C ASP A 150 4.66 21.17 0.72
N LYS A 151 4.15 20.55 1.80
CA LYS A 151 4.76 19.36 2.41
C LYS A 151 4.65 18.11 1.53
N PHE A 152 3.52 17.88 0.87
CA PHE A 152 3.35 16.69 0.03
C PHE A 152 4.16 16.75 -1.26
N ALA A 153 4.26 17.93 -1.87
CA ALA A 153 5.09 18.12 -3.06
C ALA A 153 6.57 17.80 -2.78
N ARG A 154 7.10 18.23 -1.62
CA ARG A 154 8.47 17.93 -1.21
C ARG A 154 8.67 16.45 -0.90
N THR A 155 7.74 15.80 -0.20
CA THR A 155 7.82 14.34 0.05
C THR A 155 7.79 13.58 -1.26
N ALA A 156 6.86 13.89 -2.17
CA ALA A 156 6.72 13.26 -3.48
C ALA A 156 8.01 13.35 -4.30
N ALA A 157 8.55 14.57 -4.46
CA ALA A 157 9.79 14.77 -5.21
C ALA A 157 10.97 13.99 -4.62
N GLN A 158 11.09 13.96 -3.28
CA GLN A 158 12.17 13.21 -2.61
C GLN A 158 12.00 11.70 -2.73
N THR A 159 10.77 11.18 -2.64
CA THR A 159 10.52 9.75 -2.84
C THR A 159 10.81 9.34 -4.27
N LEU A 160 10.43 10.14 -5.27
CA LEU A 160 10.75 9.87 -6.67
C LEU A 160 12.27 9.86 -6.93
N ASP A 161 13.04 10.82 -6.37
CA ASP A 161 14.52 10.80 -6.45
C ASP A 161 15.12 9.57 -5.77
N LEU A 162 14.61 9.17 -4.60
CA LEU A 162 15.05 7.95 -3.93
C LEU A 162 14.81 6.70 -4.79
N LEU A 163 13.61 6.56 -5.36
CA LEU A 163 13.23 5.43 -6.20
C LEU A 163 14.07 5.37 -7.48
N ALA A 164 14.31 6.52 -8.13
CA ALA A 164 15.20 6.62 -9.28
C ALA A 164 16.60 6.12 -8.95
N ARG A 165 17.17 6.56 -7.81
CA ARG A 165 18.51 6.12 -7.36
C ARG A 165 18.60 4.65 -6.93
N ILE A 166 17.47 4.02 -6.58
CA ILE A 166 17.43 2.57 -6.32
C ILE A 166 17.34 1.82 -7.65
N SER A 167 16.48 2.29 -8.56
CA SER A 167 16.30 1.75 -9.91
C SER A 167 17.59 1.82 -10.75
N GLU A 168 18.32 2.93 -10.74
CA GLU A 168 19.61 3.09 -11.45
C GLU A 168 20.64 2.04 -11.04
N ARG A 169 20.65 1.63 -9.77
CA ARG A 169 21.55 0.59 -9.25
C ARG A 169 21.12 -0.81 -9.66
N GLY A 170 19.82 -1.02 -9.88
CA GLY A 170 19.22 -2.30 -10.25
C GLY A 170 18.94 -2.47 -11.75
N GLN A 171 19.14 -1.43 -12.58
CA GLN A 171 18.84 -1.40 -14.02
C GLN A 171 17.40 -1.82 -14.40
N GLU A 172 16.43 -1.67 -13.49
CA GLU A 172 15.02 -2.00 -13.75
C GLU A 172 14.12 -0.80 -13.48
N SER A 173 13.18 -0.53 -14.39
CA SER A 173 12.12 0.46 -14.18
C SER A 173 11.20 0.02 -13.05
N LEU A 174 10.73 0.98 -12.23
CA LEU A 174 9.68 0.75 -11.23
C LEU A 174 8.35 1.34 -11.73
N PRO A 175 7.59 0.65 -12.59
CA PRO A 175 6.31 1.15 -13.09
C PRO A 175 5.22 1.11 -12.01
N LEU A 176 4.19 1.94 -12.19
CA LEU A 176 2.95 1.80 -11.43
C LEU A 176 2.20 0.54 -11.88
N ALA A 177 1.72 -0.26 -10.92
CA ALA A 177 0.78 -1.35 -11.18
C ALA A 177 -0.65 -0.81 -11.18
N TRP A 178 -1.39 -1.07 -12.26
CA TRP A 178 -2.78 -0.65 -12.43
C TRP A 178 -3.79 -1.76 -12.18
N ASN A 179 -3.32 -3.00 -12.05
CA ASN A 179 -4.09 -4.15 -11.59
C ASN A 179 -3.16 -5.22 -10.99
N PRO A 180 -3.70 -6.18 -10.21
CA PRO A 180 -2.89 -7.21 -9.56
C PRO A 180 -2.20 -8.17 -10.52
N GLU A 181 -2.72 -8.34 -11.74
CA GLU A 181 -2.15 -9.21 -12.76
C GLU A 181 -0.85 -8.65 -13.36
N GLU A 182 -0.64 -7.33 -13.30
CA GLU A 182 0.60 -6.71 -13.76
C GLU A 182 1.80 -7.02 -12.85
N VAL A 183 1.55 -7.31 -11.57
CA VAL A 183 2.60 -7.61 -10.58
C VAL A 183 3.25 -8.95 -10.93
N GLY A 184 4.53 -8.92 -11.33
CA GLY A 184 5.29 -10.09 -11.76
C GLY A 184 5.15 -10.46 -13.23
N ARG A 185 4.31 -9.75 -14.02
CA ARG A 185 4.21 -9.94 -15.49
C ARG A 185 5.00 -8.90 -16.28
N ASN A 186 4.98 -7.63 -15.84
CA ASN A 186 5.58 -6.49 -16.57
C ASN A 186 6.92 -6.03 -15.99
N GLY A 187 7.66 -6.97 -15.38
CA GLY A 187 8.85 -6.72 -14.59
C GLY A 187 8.68 -7.28 -13.18
N SER A 188 9.79 -7.61 -12.54
CA SER A 188 9.77 -8.24 -11.22
C SER A 188 9.50 -7.23 -10.10
N ARG A 189 9.28 -5.93 -10.40
CA ARG A 189 9.07 -4.87 -9.41
C ARG A 189 8.07 -3.85 -9.93
N SER A 190 7.17 -3.40 -9.05
CA SER A 190 6.12 -2.41 -9.39
C SER A 190 5.70 -1.62 -8.15
N MET A 191 4.96 -0.53 -8.35
CA MET A 191 4.55 0.36 -7.26
C MET A 191 3.07 0.69 -7.31
N ILE A 192 2.49 1.01 -6.16
CA ILE A 192 1.17 1.61 -6.01
C ILE A 192 1.22 2.75 -4.99
N GLU A 193 0.39 3.77 -5.19
CA GLU A 193 0.11 4.74 -4.15
C GLU A 193 -0.94 4.19 -3.20
N VAL A 194 -0.76 4.43 -1.91
CA VAL A 194 -1.71 4.06 -0.87
C VAL A 194 -1.89 5.23 0.09
N TYR A 195 -2.96 5.18 0.89
CA TYR A 195 -3.21 6.18 1.91
C TYR A 195 -3.67 5.48 3.19
N PRO A 196 -2.81 5.35 4.22
CA PRO A 196 -3.10 4.62 5.45
C PRO A 196 -4.37 5.07 6.16
N ALA A 197 -4.61 6.38 6.24
CA ALA A 197 -5.82 6.91 6.86
C ALA A 197 -7.09 6.45 6.12
N ALA A 198 -7.11 6.51 4.79
CA ALA A 198 -8.23 6.02 4.00
C ALA A 198 -8.38 4.49 4.10
N THR A 199 -7.25 3.76 4.14
CA THR A 199 -7.24 2.31 4.33
C THR A 199 -7.91 1.94 5.64
N LEU A 200 -7.54 2.58 6.75
CA LEU A 200 -8.21 2.38 8.04
C LEU A 200 -9.68 2.78 8.00
N ALA A 201 -10.00 3.93 7.40
CA ALA A 201 -11.38 4.41 7.33
C ALA A 201 -12.33 3.44 6.61
N LEU A 202 -11.84 2.79 5.56
CA LEU A 202 -12.62 1.87 4.73
C LEU A 202 -12.64 0.45 5.28
N THR A 203 -11.66 0.07 6.12
CA THR A 203 -11.53 -1.28 6.68
C THR A 203 -12.09 -1.42 8.09
N LEU A 204 -12.02 -0.36 8.90
CA LEU A 204 -12.52 -0.37 10.27
C LEU A 204 -14.05 -0.22 10.31
N GLU A 205 -14.71 -1.18 10.94
CA GLU A 205 -16.15 -1.09 11.19
C GLU A 205 -16.49 -0.08 12.28
N LYS A 206 -15.58 0.14 13.23
CA LYS A 206 -15.78 1.04 14.38
C LYS A 206 -15.11 2.39 14.16
N LYS A 207 -15.68 3.41 14.80
CA LYS A 207 -15.08 4.75 14.88
C LYS A 207 -13.79 4.69 15.71
N LEU A 208 -12.73 5.34 15.22
CA LEU A 208 -11.54 5.61 16.01
C LEU A 208 -11.87 6.64 17.09
N PRO A 209 -11.51 6.37 18.36
CA PRO A 209 -11.87 7.25 19.47
C PRO A 209 -11.19 8.62 19.34
N HIS A 210 -9.91 8.62 18.92
CA HIS A 210 -9.08 9.79 18.67
C HIS A 210 -8.09 9.50 17.53
N SER A 211 -7.37 10.53 17.07
CA SER A 211 -6.23 10.34 16.18
C SER A 211 -5.17 9.46 16.85
N TYR A 212 -4.68 8.45 16.13
CA TYR A 212 -3.55 7.61 16.56
C TYR A 212 -2.19 8.24 16.22
N ARG A 213 -2.18 9.32 15.43
CA ARG A 213 -0.98 10.04 14.99
C ARG A 213 -0.39 10.89 16.11
N ASP A 214 0.90 11.15 16.03
CA ASP A 214 1.80 11.70 17.05
C ASP A 214 2.04 10.83 18.30
N SER A 215 3.25 10.94 18.82
CA SER A 215 3.77 10.19 19.97
C SER A 215 3.44 10.82 21.34
N LYS A 216 2.92 12.05 21.37
CA LYS A 216 2.64 12.78 22.62
C LYS A 216 1.29 12.34 23.20
N GLY A 217 1.32 11.38 24.13
CA GLY A 217 0.15 10.98 24.92
C GLY A 217 0.05 9.47 25.11
N LYS A 218 -0.14 9.03 26.36
CA LYS A 218 -0.29 7.61 26.74
C LYS A 218 -1.44 6.93 25.98
N ASP A 219 -2.51 7.67 25.74
CA ASP A 219 -3.71 7.17 25.04
C ASP A 219 -3.44 6.84 23.57
N ARG A 220 -2.59 7.61 22.87
CA ARG A 220 -2.27 7.39 21.45
C ARG A 220 -1.42 6.15 21.24
N SER A 221 -0.46 5.93 22.14
CA SER A 221 0.33 4.69 22.18
C SER A 221 -0.57 3.47 22.39
N GLU A 222 -1.58 3.56 23.25
CA GLU A 222 -2.51 2.45 23.44
C GLU A 222 -3.41 2.21 22.23
N ILE A 223 -3.92 3.26 21.58
CA ILE A 223 -4.68 3.15 20.32
C ILE A 223 -3.84 2.46 19.24
N ARG A 224 -2.57 2.86 19.06
CA ARG A 224 -1.67 2.18 18.12
C ARG A 224 -1.44 0.72 18.48
N GLY A 225 -1.26 0.41 19.77
CA GLY A 225 -1.15 -0.96 20.25
C GLY A 225 -2.39 -1.81 19.93
N GLN A 226 -3.58 -1.23 20.07
CA GLN A 226 -4.85 -1.90 19.71
C GLN A 226 -4.95 -2.13 18.20
N LEU A 227 -4.64 -1.12 17.38
CA LEU A 227 -4.61 -1.24 15.92
C LEU A 227 -3.60 -2.29 15.46
N ALA A 228 -2.38 -2.26 16.00
CA ALA A 228 -1.32 -3.21 15.70
C ALA A 228 -1.74 -4.65 16.02
N ARG A 229 -2.40 -4.86 17.18
CA ARG A 229 -3.00 -6.16 17.52
C ARG A 229 -4.10 -6.54 16.54
N GLY A 230 -5.02 -5.63 16.19
CA GLY A 230 -6.07 -5.91 15.21
C GLY A 230 -5.55 -6.29 13.82
N LEU A 231 -4.44 -5.70 13.38
CA LEU A 231 -3.80 -5.95 12.09
C LEU A 231 -3.08 -7.31 12.03
N VAL A 232 -2.33 -7.63 13.09
CA VAL A 232 -1.40 -8.77 13.13
C VAL A 232 -2.04 -10.03 13.71
N SER A 233 -3.16 -9.88 14.43
CA SER A 233 -3.72 -10.95 15.21
C SER A 233 -4.98 -11.52 14.55
N GLY A 234 -4.91 -12.79 14.17
CA GLY A 234 -6.09 -13.63 14.01
C GLY A 234 -6.61 -14.14 15.37
N LEU A 235 -6.60 -13.34 16.44
CA LEU A 235 -6.77 -13.83 17.81
C LEU A 235 -8.22 -14.22 18.18
N PRO A 236 -8.40 -15.11 19.18
CA PRO A 236 -9.66 -15.80 19.50
C PRO A 236 -10.71 -14.87 20.13
N LYS A 237 -11.97 -15.31 20.03
CA LYS A 237 -13.24 -14.62 20.33
C LYS A 237 -13.45 -14.06 21.76
N GLU A 238 -12.49 -14.11 22.69
CA GLU A 238 -12.83 -13.99 24.13
C GLU A 238 -12.35 -12.72 24.86
N ALA A 239 -11.56 -11.85 24.24
CA ALA A 239 -11.25 -10.58 24.90
C ALA A 239 -12.37 -9.55 24.67
N LYS A 240 -12.98 -9.06 25.75
CA LYS A 240 -13.77 -7.80 25.79
C LYS A 240 -12.85 -6.60 25.50
N ASP A 241 -12.21 -6.57 24.33
CA ASP A 241 -11.51 -5.39 23.83
C ASP A 241 -12.57 -4.46 23.21
N PRO A 242 -12.77 -3.24 23.72
CA PRO A 242 -13.73 -2.29 23.16
C PRO A 242 -13.47 -1.98 21.68
N TYR A 243 -12.23 -2.18 21.21
CA TYR A 243 -11.82 -2.05 19.81
C TYR A 243 -11.56 -3.38 19.14
N SER A 244 -12.03 -4.50 19.72
CA SER A 244 -12.18 -5.77 19.00
C SER A 244 -12.74 -5.44 17.63
N VAL A 245 -11.87 -5.56 16.63
CA VAL A 245 -12.18 -5.40 15.22
C VAL A 245 -12.97 -6.65 14.87
N ARG A 246 -14.23 -6.68 15.31
CA ARG A 246 -15.18 -7.69 14.83
C ARG A 246 -15.36 -7.37 13.35
N GLY A 247 -14.98 -8.31 12.50
CA GLY A 247 -14.99 -8.21 11.06
C GLY A 247 -13.90 -9.11 10.46
N PRO A 248 -14.18 -9.91 9.41
CA PRO A 248 -13.18 -10.64 8.64
C PRO A 248 -12.10 -9.75 7.99
N ARG A 249 -12.29 -8.42 8.00
CA ARG A 249 -11.65 -7.46 7.08
C ARG A 249 -10.21 -7.05 7.41
N LEU A 250 -9.75 -7.23 8.64
CA LEU A 250 -8.38 -6.84 9.08
C LEU A 250 -7.48 -8.04 9.41
N LYS A 251 -7.99 -9.28 9.33
CA LYS A 251 -7.25 -10.53 9.56
C LYS A 251 -6.35 -10.91 8.38
N ALA A 252 -5.57 -9.97 7.89
CA ALA A 252 -4.77 -10.14 6.68
C ALA A 252 -3.34 -10.58 6.98
N LEU A 253 -2.75 -10.09 8.08
CA LEU A 253 -1.32 -10.20 8.32
C LEU A 253 -1.03 -11.20 9.43
N ARG A 254 -0.24 -12.23 9.12
CA ARG A 254 0.46 -13.07 10.10
C ARG A 254 1.77 -12.37 10.47
N THR A 255 2.26 -12.51 11.69
CA THR A 255 3.62 -12.05 12.07
C THR A 255 4.48 -13.25 12.45
N GLN A 256 5.76 -13.22 12.06
CA GLN A 256 6.75 -14.21 12.49
C GLN A 256 7.58 -13.76 13.70
N ALA A 257 7.64 -12.46 14.00
CA ALA A 257 8.55 -11.92 15.01
C ALA A 257 7.86 -11.30 16.23
N ARG A 258 8.42 -11.59 17.42
CA ARG A 258 8.17 -10.83 18.65
C ARG A 258 8.81 -9.44 18.50
N GLY A 259 8.10 -8.37 18.87
CA GLY A 259 8.62 -6.99 18.85
C GLY A 259 8.08 -6.07 17.74
N HIS A 260 7.45 -6.60 16.68
CA HIS A 260 6.78 -5.74 15.68
C HIS A 260 5.65 -4.89 16.29
N LEU A 261 4.90 -5.46 17.23
CA LEU A 261 3.87 -4.75 17.99
C LEU A 261 4.43 -3.55 18.76
N ASP A 262 5.61 -3.71 19.37
CA ASP A 262 6.23 -2.63 20.14
C ASP A 262 6.68 -1.48 19.23
N LYS A 263 7.21 -1.80 18.05
CA LYS A 263 7.58 -0.79 17.04
C LYS A 263 6.36 0.00 16.55
N MET A 264 5.29 -0.69 16.15
CA MET A 264 4.03 -0.05 15.74
C MET A 264 3.37 0.76 16.88
N LYS A 265 3.48 0.28 18.13
CA LYS A 265 2.99 0.99 19.31
C LYS A 265 3.76 2.30 19.55
N LYS A 266 5.08 2.25 19.35
CA LYS A 266 5.99 3.37 19.63
C LYS A 266 5.76 4.56 18.71
N THR A 267 5.47 4.33 17.43
CA THR A 267 5.33 5.39 16.43
C THR A 267 4.28 5.05 15.37
N ASP A 268 3.52 6.06 15.00
CA ASP A 268 2.59 6.04 13.87
C ASP A 268 3.28 5.73 12.54
N HIS A 269 4.53 6.15 12.33
CA HIS A 269 5.26 5.83 11.10
C HIS A 269 5.44 4.32 10.87
N ALA A 270 5.80 3.58 11.93
CA ALA A 270 5.92 2.12 11.88
C ALA A 270 4.55 1.44 11.70
N LEU A 271 3.48 2.02 12.24
CA LEU A 271 2.12 1.50 12.05
C LEU A 271 1.62 1.77 10.62
N ASP A 272 1.81 2.98 10.11
CA ASP A 272 1.36 3.42 8.79
C ASP A 272 2.08 2.65 7.67
N SER A 273 3.35 2.27 7.86
CA SER A 273 4.04 1.38 6.91
C SER A 273 3.43 -0.03 6.85
N VAL A 274 2.95 -0.57 7.97
CA VAL A 274 2.22 -1.85 8.01
C VAL A 274 0.83 -1.71 7.40
N ILE A 275 0.17 -0.57 7.59
CA ILE A 275 -1.11 -0.29 6.92
C ILE A 275 -0.90 -0.15 5.40
N CYS A 276 0.24 0.38 4.94
CA CYS A 276 0.61 0.37 3.52
C CYS A 276 0.72 -1.07 2.99
N VAL A 277 1.32 -1.99 3.75
CA VAL A 277 1.34 -3.42 3.41
C VAL A 277 -0.07 -3.98 3.28
N LEU A 278 -0.97 -3.65 4.23
CA LEU A 278 -2.37 -4.07 4.17
C LEU A 278 -3.08 -3.55 2.92
N ALA A 279 -2.85 -2.30 2.53
CA ALA A 279 -3.42 -1.72 1.32
C ALA A 279 -2.94 -2.44 0.06
N ALA A 280 -1.64 -2.75 -0.04
CA ALA A 280 -1.10 -3.58 -1.13
C ALA A 280 -1.67 -5.00 -1.12
N TRP A 281 -1.90 -5.58 0.05
CA TRP A 281 -2.54 -6.89 0.13
C TRP A 281 -3.98 -6.86 -0.38
N HIS A 282 -4.76 -5.83 -0.03
CA HIS A 282 -6.09 -5.62 -0.61
C HIS A 282 -6.05 -5.41 -2.12
N PHE A 283 -5.02 -4.72 -2.62
CA PHE A 283 -4.78 -4.60 -4.06
C PHE A 283 -4.60 -5.98 -4.68
N LEU A 284 -3.65 -6.80 -4.20
CA LEU A 284 -3.37 -8.14 -4.74
C LEU A 284 -4.57 -9.10 -4.68
N GLN A 285 -5.47 -8.92 -3.71
CA GLN A 285 -6.71 -9.69 -3.56
C GLN A 285 -7.88 -9.17 -4.42
N HIS A 286 -7.66 -8.18 -5.29
CA HIS A 286 -8.72 -7.49 -6.05
C HIS A 286 -9.77 -6.78 -5.18
N LYS A 287 -9.47 -6.54 -3.89
CA LYS A 287 -10.37 -5.86 -2.95
C LYS A 287 -10.17 -4.34 -2.93
N ALA A 288 -9.07 -3.81 -3.46
CA ALA A 288 -8.92 -2.38 -3.67
C ALA A 288 -9.71 -1.88 -4.89
N LYS A 289 -10.20 -0.64 -4.84
CA LYS A 289 -10.89 0.00 -5.96
C LYS A 289 -9.91 0.82 -6.80
N GLY A 290 -9.85 0.52 -8.10
CA GLY A 290 -9.14 1.31 -9.10
C GLY A 290 -10.02 2.39 -9.74
N PRO A 291 -9.46 3.21 -10.64
CA PRO A 291 -10.23 4.22 -11.38
C PRO A 291 -11.30 3.56 -12.26
N CYS A 292 -12.48 4.18 -12.34
CA CYS A 292 -13.48 3.79 -13.33
C CYS A 292 -12.99 4.11 -14.75
N GLU A 293 -13.65 3.57 -15.78
CA GLU A 293 -13.21 3.73 -17.19
C GLU A 293 -12.97 5.19 -17.59
N GLY A 294 -13.90 6.09 -17.26
CA GLY A 294 -13.77 7.52 -17.55
C GLY A 294 -12.63 8.23 -16.78
N GLN A 295 -12.17 7.66 -15.67
CA GLN A 295 -11.09 8.22 -14.85
C GLN A 295 -9.70 7.70 -15.25
N ARG A 296 -9.59 6.60 -16.00
CA ARG A 296 -8.30 5.91 -16.24
C ARG A 296 -7.24 6.80 -16.89
N SER A 297 -7.62 7.59 -17.88
CA SER A 297 -6.68 8.47 -18.60
C SER A 297 -6.11 9.55 -17.68
N LEU A 298 -6.95 10.16 -16.85
CA LEU A 298 -6.54 11.18 -15.91
C LEU A 298 -5.73 10.57 -14.76
N ALA A 299 -6.19 9.45 -14.20
CA ALA A 299 -5.48 8.71 -13.15
C ALA A 299 -4.06 8.31 -13.58
N ARG A 300 -3.85 7.90 -14.83
CA ARG A 300 -2.50 7.59 -15.35
C ARG A 300 -1.56 8.79 -15.37
N GLN A 301 -2.08 10.01 -15.44
CA GLN A 301 -1.29 11.23 -15.43
C GLN A 301 -1.05 11.77 -14.00
N GLU A 302 -2.04 11.62 -13.13
CA GLU A 302 -2.03 12.19 -11.77
C GLU A 302 -1.55 11.20 -10.69
N GLY A 303 -1.66 9.91 -10.94
CA GLY A 303 -1.57 8.84 -9.92
C GLY A 303 -2.94 8.41 -9.38
N TRP A 304 -2.97 7.31 -8.63
CA TRP A 304 -4.20 6.76 -8.04
C TRP A 304 -3.93 6.09 -6.68
N ILE A 305 -4.71 6.47 -5.67
CA ILE A 305 -4.66 5.88 -4.32
C ILE A 305 -5.46 4.58 -4.31
N TRP A 306 -4.75 3.47 -4.12
CA TRP A 306 -5.37 2.16 -3.95
C TRP A 306 -5.81 1.96 -2.50
N ALA A 307 -7.13 1.90 -2.31
CA ALA A 307 -7.74 1.66 -1.00
C ALA A 307 -8.86 0.61 -1.10
N PHE A 308 -9.11 -0.07 0.01
CA PHE A 308 -10.12 -1.13 0.15
C PHE A 308 -11.52 -0.67 -0.28
N ASP A 309 -12.25 -1.54 -0.97
CA ASP A 309 -13.63 -1.32 -1.36
C ASP A 309 -14.58 -2.19 -0.53
N PRO A 310 -15.33 -1.60 0.43
CA PRO A 310 -16.25 -2.37 1.27
C PRO A 310 -17.46 -2.92 0.49
N THR A 311 -17.66 -2.49 -0.76
CA THR A 311 -18.76 -2.96 -1.62
C THR A 311 -18.40 -4.19 -2.44
N LYS A 312 -17.10 -4.52 -2.56
CA LYS A 312 -16.67 -5.73 -3.26
C LYS A 312 -17.01 -6.96 -2.40
N PRO A 313 -17.56 -8.03 -3.00
CA PRO A 313 -17.86 -9.25 -2.27
C PRO A 313 -16.57 -9.81 -1.66
N GLU A 314 -16.66 -10.32 -0.44
CA GLU A 314 -15.58 -11.14 0.12
C GLU A 314 -15.45 -12.38 -0.77
N CYS A 315 -14.23 -12.73 -1.18
CA CYS A 315 -13.98 -13.98 -1.89
C CYS A 315 -14.47 -15.10 -0.97
N SER A 316 -15.64 -15.67 -1.26
CA SER A 316 -16.16 -16.79 -0.50
C SER A 316 -15.23 -17.97 -0.75
N ASP A 317 -14.74 -18.58 0.33
CA ASP A 317 -14.16 -19.92 0.29
C ASP A 317 -15.26 -20.88 -0.18
N SER A 318 -15.46 -20.96 -1.50
CA SER A 318 -16.36 -21.92 -2.14
C SER A 318 -15.61 -23.23 -2.26
N GLY A 319 -15.44 -23.89 -1.12
CA GLY A 319 -14.91 -25.22 -0.99
C GLY A 319 -15.87 -26.11 -0.22
N THR A 320 -17.02 -26.44 -0.83
CA THR A 320 -17.62 -27.79 -0.85
C THR A 320 -18.91 -27.74 -1.66
N SER A 321 -18.79 -27.98 -2.96
CA SER A 321 -19.86 -28.60 -3.74
C SER A 321 -20.00 -30.04 -3.26
N GLU A 322 -20.93 -30.31 -2.34
CA GLU A 322 -21.49 -31.66 -2.23
C GLU A 322 -22.41 -31.86 -3.44
N VAL A 323 -21.90 -32.64 -4.39
CA VAL A 323 -22.72 -33.36 -5.35
C VAL A 323 -23.52 -34.38 -4.55
N ARG A 324 -24.85 -34.23 -4.55
CA ARG A 324 -25.80 -35.32 -4.39
C ARG A 324 -26.80 -35.25 -5.53
#